data_AF-A0A812UIT4-F1
#
_entry.id   AF-A0A812UIT4-F1
#
_cell.length_a   1.000
_cell.length_b   1.000
_cell.length_c   1.000
_cell.angle_alpha   90.00
_cell.angle_beta   90.00
_cell.angle_gamma   90.00
#
_symmetry.space_group_name_H-M   'P 1'
#
loop_
_entity.id
_entity.type
_entity.pdbx_description
1 polymer ?
#
loop_
_entity_poly.entity_id
_entity_poly.type
_entity_poly.pdbx_seq_one_letter_code
_entity_poly.pdbx_strand_id
1 'polypeptide(L)'
;MVALTAATWMNLGKGGGGKVNGTFYSATACILEALSLNETSAEPWNLLGLLGGGTVNGIMFSEKECYIRSLLLNETSPDAWNNVGSLGGGEVRGRFYTELECLEKALSLSRKREKKNAITWTNVGLFGGGNVNGKLYSKKECFQEALSMDSTCAAAWFLLG
;
A
#
# COMPACT_ATOMS: atom_id res chain seq x y z
N MET A 1 -0.87 16.55 -31.31
CA MET A 1 -0.25 15.70 -30.27
C MET A 1 -1.32 15.50 -29.20
N VAL A 2 -1.76 14.26 -28.94
CA VAL A 2 -2.80 14.01 -27.94
C VAL A 2 -2.15 14.00 -26.56
N ALA A 3 -2.57 14.90 -25.68
CA ALA A 3 -2.12 14.89 -24.29
C ALA A 3 -2.65 13.64 -23.58
N LEU A 4 -1.77 12.94 -22.86
CA LEU A 4 -2.17 11.76 -22.08
C LEU A 4 -2.97 12.19 -20.85
N THR A 5 -3.90 11.33 -20.43
CA THR A 5 -4.66 11.53 -19.19
C THR A 5 -3.85 11.06 -17.97
N ALA A 6 -4.23 11.53 -16.78
CA ALA A 6 -3.63 11.06 -15.51
C ALA A 6 -3.68 9.52 -15.39
N ALA A 7 -4.79 8.90 -15.79
CA ALA A 7 -4.94 7.44 -15.78
C ALA A 7 -3.97 6.75 -16.76
N THR A 8 -3.70 7.36 -17.92
CA THR A 8 -2.77 6.80 -18.90
C THR A 8 -1.34 6.86 -18.40
N TRP A 9 -0.94 7.99 -17.81
CA TRP A 9 0.33 8.13 -17.13
C TRP A 9 0.50 7.14 -15.98
N MET A 10 -0.54 6.97 -15.16
CA MET A 10 -0.52 5.99 -14.07
C MET A 10 -0.34 4.56 -14.58
N ASN A 11 -1.00 4.18 -15.68
CA ASN A 11 -0.84 2.86 -16.28
C ASN A 11 0.57 2.63 -16.83
N LEU A 12 1.20 3.64 -17.45
CA LEU A 12 2.62 3.56 -17.81
C LEU A 12 3.49 3.38 -16.58
N GLY A 13 3.23 4.14 -15.51
CA GLY A 13 3.93 4.00 -14.23
C GLY A 13 3.86 2.59 -13.65
N LYS A 14 2.66 2.00 -13.60
CA LYS A 14 2.44 0.60 -13.19
C LYS A 14 3.17 -0.41 -14.08
N GLY A 15 3.33 -0.09 -15.36
CA GLY A 15 4.07 -0.90 -16.33
C GLY A 15 5.60 -0.73 -16.29
N GLY A 16 6.14 0.11 -15.39
CA GLY A 16 7.57 0.37 -15.27
C GLY A 16 8.07 1.61 -16.00
N GLY A 17 7.18 2.35 -16.67
CA GLY A 17 7.49 3.53 -17.49
C GLY A 17 7.09 3.34 -18.95
N GLY A 18 7.56 4.23 -19.83
CA GLY A 18 7.27 4.13 -21.26
C GLY A 18 7.78 5.29 -22.10
N LYS A 19 7.56 5.19 -23.41
CA LYS A 19 7.93 6.23 -24.37
C LYS A 19 6.70 7.05 -24.77
N VAL A 20 6.76 8.36 -24.56
CA VAL A 20 5.70 9.33 -24.90
C VAL A 20 6.31 10.40 -25.80
N ASN A 21 5.78 10.54 -27.02
CA ASN A 21 6.22 11.52 -28.01
C ASN A 21 7.75 11.57 -28.25
N GLY A 22 8.42 10.41 -28.23
CA GLY A 22 9.86 10.35 -28.44
C GLY A 22 10.69 10.31 -27.15
N THR A 23 10.14 10.77 -26.03
CA THR A 23 10.82 10.86 -24.73
C THR A 23 10.52 9.63 -23.87
N PHE A 24 11.54 9.08 -23.22
CA PHE A 24 11.39 7.99 -22.27
C PHE A 24 11.12 8.52 -20.86
N TYR A 25 10.14 7.91 -20.19
CA TYR A 25 9.75 8.20 -18.82
C TYR A 25 9.94 6.94 -17.98
N SER A 26 10.57 7.08 -16.81
CA SER A 26 10.59 6.04 -15.80
C SER A 26 9.22 5.85 -15.16
N ALA A 27 9.04 4.77 -14.40
CA ALA A 27 7.84 4.56 -13.59
C ALA A 27 7.51 5.79 -12.72
N THR A 28 8.49 6.30 -11.97
CA THR A 28 8.34 7.46 -11.10
C THR A 28 7.97 8.71 -11.90
N ALA A 29 8.62 8.96 -13.03
CA ALA A 29 8.29 10.11 -13.87
C ALA A 29 6.85 10.03 -14.38
N CYS A 30 6.39 8.85 -14.80
CA CYS A 30 4.99 8.65 -15.19
C CYS A 30 4.01 8.90 -14.03
N ILE A 31 4.32 8.45 -12.82
CA ILE A 31 3.46 8.71 -11.64
C ILE A 31 3.43 10.20 -11.29
N LEU A 32 4.56 10.91 -11.42
CA LEU A 32 4.62 12.37 -11.21
C LEU A 32 3.80 13.14 -12.25
N GLU A 33 3.80 12.71 -13.51
CA GLU A 33 2.92 13.28 -14.54
C GLU A 33 1.43 12.98 -14.27
N ALA A 34 1.11 11.82 -13.69
CA ALA A 34 -0.26 11.54 -13.26
C ALA A 34 -0.71 12.49 -12.13
N LEU A 35 0.18 12.75 -11.17
CA LEU A 35 -0.06 13.65 -10.03
C LEU A 35 -0.12 15.12 -10.46
N SER A 36 0.67 15.55 -11.43
CA SER A 36 0.62 16.93 -11.96
C SER A 36 -0.72 17.23 -12.63
N LEU A 37 -1.35 16.22 -13.23
CA LEU A 37 -2.67 16.33 -13.84
C LEU A 37 -3.83 16.16 -12.85
N ASN A 38 -3.66 15.34 -11.81
CA ASN A 38 -4.67 15.16 -10.77
C ASN A 38 -4.06 14.68 -9.43
N GLU A 39 -3.75 15.62 -8.57
CA GLU A 39 -3.21 15.35 -7.23
C GLU A 39 -4.26 14.83 -6.22
N THR A 40 -5.55 14.88 -6.56
CA THR A 40 -6.66 14.47 -5.68
C THR A 40 -6.97 12.97 -5.76
N SER A 41 -6.31 12.25 -6.66
CA SER A 41 -6.43 10.79 -6.74
C SER A 41 -5.50 10.10 -5.74
N ALA A 42 -6.05 9.21 -4.92
CA ALA A 42 -5.29 8.50 -3.89
C ALA A 42 -4.27 7.49 -4.45
N GLU A 43 -4.58 6.85 -5.58
CA GLU A 43 -3.80 5.72 -6.10
C GLU A 43 -2.39 6.12 -6.58
N PRO A 44 -2.19 7.23 -7.34
CA PRO A 44 -0.86 7.71 -7.70
C PRO A 44 0.03 8.01 -6.48
N TRP A 45 -0.53 8.51 -5.38
CA TRP A 45 0.22 8.71 -4.13
C TRP A 45 0.72 7.37 -3.56
N ASN A 46 -0.13 6.33 -3.54
CA ASN A 46 0.31 5.00 -3.09
C ASN A 46 1.39 4.43 -4.01
N LEU A 47 1.27 4.61 -5.33
CA LEU A 47 2.28 4.17 -6.29
C LEU A 47 3.59 4.94 -6.15
N LEU A 48 3.54 6.25 -5.87
CA LEU A 48 4.73 7.05 -5.63
C LEU A 48 5.47 6.57 -4.38
N GLY A 49 4.72 6.21 -3.32
CA GLY A 49 5.29 5.58 -2.13
C GLY A 49 6.02 4.28 -2.46
N LEU A 50 5.40 3.38 -3.21
CA LEU A 50 6.02 2.11 -3.66
C LEU A 50 7.29 2.32 -4.51
N LEU A 51 7.45 3.49 -5.11
CA LEU A 51 8.62 3.89 -5.89
C LEU A 51 9.66 4.68 -5.08
N GLY A 52 9.49 4.79 -3.76
CA GLY A 52 10.42 5.43 -2.83
C GLY A 52 10.13 6.90 -2.53
N GLY A 53 9.00 7.46 -2.99
CA GLY A 53 8.65 8.86 -2.84
C GLY A 53 9.04 9.73 -4.04
N GLY A 54 8.97 11.06 -3.88
CA GLY A 54 9.32 12.01 -4.93
C GLY A 54 8.93 13.46 -4.65
N THR A 55 9.22 14.35 -5.60
CA THR A 55 8.85 15.77 -5.53
C THR A 55 7.55 16.03 -6.27
N VAL A 56 6.52 16.50 -5.57
CA VAL A 56 5.23 16.89 -6.17
C VAL A 56 5.03 18.38 -5.89
N ASN A 57 4.88 19.18 -6.95
CA ASN A 57 4.68 20.64 -6.84
C ASN A 57 5.73 21.35 -5.96
N GLY A 58 6.99 20.93 -6.06
CA GLY A 58 8.10 21.51 -5.30
C GLY A 58 8.23 21.02 -3.86
N ILE A 59 7.34 20.15 -3.39
CA ILE A 59 7.38 19.56 -2.05
C ILE A 59 7.91 18.13 -2.17
N MET A 60 8.95 17.82 -1.38
CA MET A 60 9.47 16.46 -1.26
C MET A 60 8.56 15.62 -0.36
N PHE A 61 8.21 14.43 -0.84
CA PHE A 61 7.50 13.43 -0.06
C PHE A 61 8.34 12.15 0.00
N SER A 62 8.56 11.66 1.22
CA SER A 62 9.05 10.31 1.47
C SER A 62 8.01 9.26 1.13
N GLU A 63 8.44 7.99 1.06
CA GLU A 63 7.55 6.85 0.87
C GLU A 63 6.35 6.86 1.86
N LYS A 64 6.64 7.02 3.16
CA LYS A 64 5.60 7.04 4.20
C LYS A 64 4.61 8.18 4.01
N GLU A 65 5.11 9.38 3.72
CA GLU A 65 4.26 10.56 3.50
C GLU A 65 3.37 10.39 2.28
N CYS A 66 3.85 9.73 1.22
CA CYS A 66 3.04 9.37 0.06
C CYS A 66 1.88 8.43 0.44
N TYR A 67 2.13 7.37 1.22
CA TYR A 67 1.06 6.48 1.69
C TYR A 67 0.06 7.19 2.60
N ILE A 68 0.54 8.03 3.53
CA ILE A 68 -0.34 8.85 4.39
C ILE A 68 -1.19 9.78 3.52
N ARG A 69 -0.60 10.44 2.52
CA ARG A 69 -1.35 11.30 1.60
C ARG A 69 -2.41 10.53 0.81
N SER A 70 -2.09 9.31 0.37
CA SER A 70 -3.06 8.38 -0.23
C SER A 70 -4.23 8.11 0.72
N LEU A 71 -3.97 7.83 2.01
CA LEU A 71 -5.01 7.58 3.02
C LEU A 71 -5.85 8.81 3.36
N LEU A 72 -5.27 10.02 3.32
CA LEU A 72 -6.01 11.26 3.52
C LEU A 72 -7.07 11.46 2.41
N LEU A 73 -6.75 11.05 1.19
CA LEU A 73 -7.63 11.09 0.01
C LEU A 73 -8.61 9.90 -0.02
N ASN A 74 -8.14 8.70 0.32
CA ASN A 74 -8.96 7.49 0.40
C ASN A 74 -8.53 6.60 1.59
N GLU A 75 -9.25 6.74 2.69
CA GLU A 75 -9.00 5.98 3.92
C GLU A 75 -9.39 4.50 3.81
N THR A 76 -10.05 4.08 2.72
CA THR A 76 -10.51 2.70 2.52
C THR A 76 -9.52 1.83 1.76
N SER A 77 -8.31 2.33 1.48
CA SER A 77 -7.27 1.59 0.76
C SER A 77 -6.54 0.59 1.67
N PRO A 78 -6.75 -0.74 1.49
CA PRO A 78 -6.05 -1.74 2.31
C PRO A 78 -4.54 -1.70 2.10
N ASP A 79 -4.11 -1.48 0.86
CA ASP A 79 -2.69 -1.47 0.47
C ASP A 79 -1.95 -0.31 1.15
N ALA A 80 -2.56 0.88 1.18
CA ALA A 80 -1.94 2.04 1.81
C ALA A 80 -1.84 1.87 3.34
N TRP A 81 -2.87 1.28 3.99
CA TRP A 81 -2.79 0.93 5.43
C TRP A 81 -1.69 -0.09 5.72
N ASN A 82 -1.59 -1.15 4.90
CA ASN A 82 -0.54 -2.15 5.03
C ASN A 82 0.85 -1.52 4.90
N ASN A 83 1.02 -0.61 3.93
CA ASN A 83 2.29 0.05 3.67
C ASN A 83 2.69 1.01 4.82
N VAL A 84 1.76 1.82 5.35
CA VAL A 84 2.03 2.64 6.55
C VAL A 84 2.39 1.76 7.74
N GLY A 85 1.67 0.65 7.95
CA GLY A 85 1.97 -0.30 9.01
C GLY A 85 3.37 -0.90 8.90
N SER A 86 3.77 -1.29 7.68
CA SER A 86 5.11 -1.83 7.41
C SER A 86 6.26 -0.84 7.67
N LEU A 87 5.96 0.46 7.71
CA LEU A 87 6.92 1.52 7.94
C LEU A 87 6.89 2.08 9.37
N GLY A 88 6.25 1.40 10.33
CA GLY A 88 6.24 1.85 11.72
C GLY A 88 4.99 2.65 12.12
N GLY A 89 3.89 2.53 11.37
CA GLY A 89 2.67 3.29 11.64
C GLY A 89 2.77 4.78 11.26
N GLY A 90 1.78 5.56 11.68
CA GLY A 90 1.71 6.98 11.39
C GLY A 90 0.40 7.66 11.76
N GLU A 91 0.35 8.98 11.60
CA GLU A 91 -0.84 9.77 11.84
C GLU A 91 -1.69 9.92 10.56
N VAL A 92 -2.97 9.62 10.67
CA VAL A 92 -3.96 9.78 9.59
C VAL A 92 -5.17 10.51 10.16
N ARG A 93 -5.47 11.71 9.62
CA ARG A 93 -6.58 12.57 10.05
C ARG A 93 -6.60 12.89 11.55
N GLY A 94 -5.45 13.19 12.14
CA GLY A 94 -5.35 13.56 13.56
C GLY A 94 -5.36 12.36 14.53
N ARG A 95 -5.46 11.13 14.02
CA ARG A 95 -5.31 9.92 14.84
C ARG A 95 -3.98 9.23 14.51
N PHE A 96 -3.20 8.94 15.54
CA PHE A 96 -2.04 8.08 15.42
C PHE A 96 -2.48 6.61 15.36
N TYR A 97 -1.89 5.86 14.43
CA TYR A 97 -2.05 4.42 14.27
C TYR A 97 -0.69 3.75 14.42
N THR A 98 -0.62 2.75 15.31
CA THR A 98 0.52 1.84 15.43
C THR A 98 0.65 0.94 14.20
N GLU A 99 1.78 0.25 14.08
CA GLU A 99 2.03 -0.77 13.06
C GLU A 99 0.90 -1.80 13.03
N LEU A 100 0.57 -2.35 14.20
CA LEU A 100 -0.44 -3.38 14.34
C LEU A 100 -1.84 -2.86 13.96
N GLU A 101 -2.24 -1.68 14.45
CA GLU A 101 -3.54 -1.09 14.09
C GLU A 101 -3.66 -0.81 12.59
N CYS A 102 -2.56 -0.40 11.93
CA CYS A 102 -2.53 -0.24 10.47
C CYS A 102 -2.74 -1.58 9.75
N LEU A 103 -2.06 -2.65 10.18
CA LEU A 103 -2.21 -3.99 9.59
C LEU A 103 -3.61 -4.57 9.83
N GLU A 104 -4.16 -4.41 11.03
CA GLU A 104 -5.54 -4.79 11.36
C GLU A 104 -6.56 -4.05 10.49
N LYS A 105 -6.36 -2.74 10.29
CA LYS A 105 -7.20 -1.91 9.43
C LYS A 105 -7.07 -2.28 7.95
N ALA A 106 -5.87 -2.63 7.50
CA ALA A 106 -5.67 -3.17 6.15
C ALA A 106 -6.50 -4.45 5.96
N LEU A 107 -6.38 -5.42 6.87
CA LEU A 107 -7.13 -6.68 6.79
C LEU A 107 -8.65 -6.49 6.90
N SER A 108 -9.12 -5.53 7.70
CA SER A 108 -10.55 -5.25 7.84
C SER A 108 -11.19 -4.68 6.58
N LEU A 109 -10.44 -3.87 5.83
CA LEU A 109 -10.85 -3.27 4.56
C LEU A 109 -10.63 -4.20 3.35
N SER A 110 -9.78 -5.21 3.49
CA SER A 110 -9.46 -6.15 2.42
C SER A 110 -10.63 -7.07 2.10
N ARG A 111 -10.78 -7.45 0.83
CA ARG A 111 -11.70 -8.54 0.49
C ARG A 111 -11.17 -9.85 1.09
N LYS A 112 -12.07 -10.64 1.67
CA LYS A 112 -11.74 -11.97 2.19
C LYS A 112 -11.17 -12.84 1.05
N ARG A 113 -10.07 -13.56 1.31
CA ARG A 113 -9.41 -14.51 0.39
C ARG A 113 -8.58 -13.91 -0.75
N GLU A 114 -8.04 -12.71 -0.59
CA GLU A 114 -7.02 -12.21 -1.52
C GLU A 114 -5.63 -12.73 -1.13
N LYS A 115 -4.92 -13.34 -2.09
CA LYS A 115 -3.58 -13.93 -1.89
C LYS A 115 -2.59 -12.95 -1.24
N LYS A 116 -2.65 -11.66 -1.61
CA LYS A 116 -1.77 -10.61 -1.07
C LYS A 116 -1.92 -10.41 0.45
N ASN A 117 -3.08 -10.75 1.02
CA ASN A 117 -3.32 -10.62 2.46
C ASN A 117 -2.50 -11.63 3.27
N ALA A 118 -1.91 -12.66 2.65
CA ALA A 118 -1.07 -13.63 3.34
C ALA A 118 0.10 -12.96 4.05
N ILE A 119 0.74 -11.97 3.41
CA ILE A 119 1.85 -11.21 4.00
C ILE A 119 1.34 -10.37 5.19
N THR A 120 0.21 -9.68 5.04
CA THR A 120 -0.37 -8.86 6.12
C THR A 120 -0.75 -9.72 7.32
N TRP A 121 -1.39 -10.88 7.13
CA TRP A 121 -1.68 -11.84 8.19
C TRP A 121 -0.40 -12.36 8.87
N THR A 122 0.65 -12.65 8.09
CA THR A 122 1.95 -13.05 8.64
C THR A 122 2.52 -11.95 9.53
N ASN A 123 2.46 -10.69 9.09
CA ASN A 123 2.94 -9.56 9.87
C ASN A 123 2.17 -9.40 11.19
N VAL A 124 0.83 -9.50 11.18
CA VAL A 124 0.03 -9.49 12.42
C VAL A 124 0.45 -10.63 13.37
N GLY A 125 0.71 -11.83 12.83
CA GLY A 125 1.21 -12.95 13.62
C GLY A 125 2.58 -12.69 14.26
N LEU A 126 3.47 -11.94 13.60
CA LEU A 126 4.75 -11.52 14.17
C LEU A 126 4.60 -10.57 15.37
N PHE A 127 3.50 -9.81 15.44
CA PHE A 127 3.13 -9.01 16.63
C PHE A 127 2.48 -9.84 17.75
N GLY A 128 2.33 -11.16 17.57
CA GLY A 128 1.72 -12.05 18.56
C GLY A 128 0.23 -12.31 18.36
N GLY A 129 -0.39 -11.67 17.36
CA GLY A 129 -1.83 -11.71 17.12
C GLY A 129 -2.40 -10.31 16.85
N GLY A 130 -3.71 -10.24 16.65
CA GLY A 130 -4.41 -8.97 16.40
C GLY A 130 -5.93 -9.09 16.38
N ASN A 131 -6.60 -7.96 16.32
CA ASN A 131 -8.05 -7.83 16.21
C ASN A 131 -8.45 -7.41 14.80
N VAL A 132 -9.06 -8.34 14.04
CA VAL A 132 -9.53 -8.07 12.69
C VAL A 132 -11.06 -8.22 12.67
N ASN A 133 -11.76 -7.13 12.36
CA ASN A 133 -13.23 -7.07 12.33
C ASN A 133 -13.89 -7.51 13.64
N GLY A 134 -13.31 -7.17 14.79
CA GLY A 134 -13.84 -7.52 16.12
C GLY A 134 -13.53 -8.94 16.56
N LYS A 135 -12.85 -9.75 15.74
CA LYS A 135 -12.37 -11.07 16.12
C LYS A 135 -10.88 -10.99 16.48
N LEU A 136 -10.56 -11.49 17.67
CA LEU A 136 -9.17 -11.69 18.11
C LEU A 136 -8.60 -12.93 17.43
N TYR A 137 -7.38 -12.80 16.94
CA TYR A 137 -6.56 -13.86 16.38
C TYR A 137 -5.28 -13.95 17.18
N SER A 138 -4.93 -15.14 17.62
CA SER A 138 -3.61 -15.46 18.15
C SER A 138 -2.56 -15.49 17.05
N LYS A 139 -1.28 -15.39 17.42
CA LYS A 139 -0.12 -15.61 16.53
C LYS A 139 -0.30 -16.80 15.60
N LYS A 140 -0.69 -17.95 16.15
CA LYS A 140 -0.88 -19.20 15.38
C LYS A 140 -2.01 -19.07 14.38
N GLU A 141 -3.15 -18.53 14.80
CA GLU A 141 -4.31 -18.33 13.92
C GLU A 141 -3.99 -17.35 12.79
N CYS A 142 -3.21 -16.31 13.05
CA CYS A 142 -2.74 -15.39 12.00
C CYS A 142 -1.94 -16.11 10.91
N PHE A 143 -1.01 -17.00 11.27
CA PHE A 143 -0.26 -17.76 10.26
C PHE A 143 -1.13 -18.79 9.54
N GLN A 144 -2.12 -19.38 10.22
CA GLN A 144 -3.10 -20.26 9.58
C GLN A 144 -3.97 -19.48 8.58
N GLU A 145 -4.39 -18.25 8.90
CA GLU A 145 -5.07 -17.37 7.96
C GLU A 145 -4.15 -16.98 6.80
N ALA A 146 -2.86 -16.70 7.04
CA ALA A 146 -1.91 -16.44 5.96
C ALA A 146 -1.85 -17.61 4.96
N LEU A 147 -1.80 -18.85 5.45
CA LEU A 147 -1.83 -20.06 4.62
C LEU A 147 -3.18 -20.32 3.95
N SER A 148 -4.29 -19.86 4.54
CA SER A 148 -5.62 -19.94 3.95
C SER A 148 -5.77 -19.00 2.75
N MET A 149 -5.07 -17.85 2.77
CA MET A 149 -4.97 -16.90 1.66
C MET A 149 -3.95 -17.36 0.61
N ASP A 150 -2.81 -17.88 1.05
CA ASP A 150 -1.73 -18.40 0.22
C ASP A 150 -1.06 -19.62 0.86
N SER A 151 -1.47 -20.81 0.43
CA SER A 151 -0.88 -22.09 0.89
C SER A 151 0.62 -22.22 0.58
N THR A 152 1.16 -21.37 -0.29
CA THR A 152 2.58 -21.34 -0.68
C THR A 152 3.40 -20.31 0.10
N CYS A 153 2.80 -19.60 1.07
CA CYS A 153 3.49 -18.61 1.90
C CYS A 153 4.55 -19.29 2.80
N ALA A 154 5.80 -19.30 2.34
CA ALA A 154 6.91 -19.93 3.05
C ALA A 154 7.15 -19.33 4.45
N ALA A 155 6.96 -18.01 4.60
CA ALA A 155 7.11 -17.32 5.88
C ALA A 155 6.12 -17.84 6.92
N ALA A 156 4.85 -18.02 6.54
CA ALA A 156 3.82 -18.53 7.43
C ALA A 156 4.09 -19.99 7.85
N TRP A 157 4.56 -20.84 6.92
CA TRP A 157 4.98 -22.20 7.25
C TRP A 157 6.14 -22.23 8.24
N PHE A 158 7.18 -21.42 8.00
CA PHE A 158 8.35 -21.34 8.87
C PHE A 158 7.98 -20.89 10.30
N LEU A 159 7.05 -19.94 10.42
CA LEU A 159 6.65 -19.38 11.72
C LEU A 159 5.61 -20.23 12.49
N LEU A 160 5.01 -21.23 11.84
CA LEU A 160 4.11 -22.21 12.47
C LEU A 160 4.83 -23.41 13.09
N GLY A 161 6.01 -23.75 12.56
CA GLY A 161 6.89 -24.81 13.06
C GLY A 161 7.64 -24.39 14.31
#